data_AF-A0AAW6TGZ4-F1
#
_entry.id   AF-A0AAW6TGZ4-F1
#
_cell.length_a   1.000
_cell.length_b   1.000
_cell.length_c   1.000
_cell.angle_alpha   90.00
_cell.angle_beta   90.00
_cell.angle_gamma   90.00
#
_symmetry.space_group_name_H-M   'P 1'
#
loop_
_entity.id
_entity.type
_entity.pdbx_description
1 polymer ?
#
loop_
_entity_poly.entity_id
_entity_poly.type
_entity_poly.pdbx_seq_one_letter_code
_entity_poly.pdbx_strand_id
1 'polypeptide(L)' 'MNKRHEQKLVILSMLLLLALNVPLLLLFDSSKPLFGFPIIYIYIFSAWLFSIATSYLIIKRYYE' A
#
# COMPACT_ATOMS: atom_id res chain seq x y z
N MET A 1 -16.56 -19.06 -1.14
CA MET A 1 -15.38 -18.18 -1.37
C MET A 1 -14.24 -19.06 -1.90
N ASN A 2 -13.94 -19.02 -3.20
CA ASN A 2 -12.90 -19.89 -3.75
C ASN A 2 -11.55 -19.51 -3.15
N LYS A 3 -10.72 -20.50 -2.75
CA LYS A 3 -9.43 -20.32 -2.06
C LYS A 3 -8.44 -19.35 -2.75
N ARG A 4 -8.69 -18.98 -4.01
CA ARG A 4 -7.90 -18.03 -4.81
C ARG A 4 -8.10 -16.55 -4.43
N HIS A 5 -9.22 -16.15 -3.80
CA HIS A 5 -9.46 -14.73 -3.46
C HIS A 5 -8.66 -14.31 -2.23
N GLU A 6 -8.65 -15.17 -1.21
CA GLU A 6 -7.90 -14.93 0.01
C GLU A 6 -6.39 -14.89 -0.26
N GLN A 7 -5.88 -15.75 -1.15
CA GLN A 7 -4.47 -15.72 -1.54
C GLN A 7 -4.04 -14.38 -2.17
N LYS A 8 -4.89 -13.76 -2.99
CA LYS A 8 -4.57 -12.46 -3.60
C LYS A 8 -4.55 -11.32 -2.58
N LEU A 9 -5.48 -11.33 -1.62
CA LEU A 9 -5.50 -10.35 -0.54
C LEU A 9 -4.31 -10.56 0.40
N VAL A 10 -3.96 -11.80 0.75
CA VAL A 10 -2.79 -12.10 1.60
C VAL A 10 -1.48 -11.64 0.97
N ILE A 11 -1.30 -11.84 -0.34
CA ILE A 11 -0.11 -11.34 -1.05
C ILE A 11 -0.06 -9.81 -1.02
N LEU A 12 -1.21 -9.14 -1.21
CA LEU A 12 -1.29 -7.68 -1.10
C LEU A 12 -0.90 -7.20 0.30
N SER A 13 -1.41 -7.85 1.34
CA SER A 13 -1.09 -7.54 2.75
C SER A 13 0.40 -7.74 3.05
N MET A 14 1.00 -8.83 2.57
CA MET A 14 2.43 -9.10 2.71
C MET A 14 3.27 -8.03 1.99
N LEU A 15 2.86 -7.63 0.79
CA LEU A 15 3.55 -6.60 0.02
C LEU A 15 3.42 -5.22 0.68
N LEU A 16 2.26 -4.92 1.28
CA LEU A 16 2.07 -3.71 2.09
C LEU A 16 2.93 -3.71 3.36
N LEU A 17 3.05 -4.86 4.05
CA LEU A 17 3.89 -5.00 5.24
C LEU A 17 5.38 -4.81 4.94
N LEU A 18 5.83 -5.30 3.78
CA LEU A 18 7.17 -5.04 3.28
C LEU A 18 7.35 -3.57 2.91
N ALA A 19 6.40 -2.98 2.17
CA ALA A 19 6.46 -1.57 1.75
C ALA A 19 6.46 -0.60 2.95
N LEU A 20 5.59 -0.82 3.93
CA LEU A 20 5.46 0.02 5.13
C LEU A 20 6.42 -0.36 6.27
N ASN A 21 7.51 -1.07 5.96
CA ASN A 21 8.49 -1.43 6.98
C ASN A 21 9.36 -0.21 7.37
N VAL A 22 9.77 -0.13 8.63
CA VAL A 22 10.54 1.00 9.19
C VAL A 22 11.81 1.35 8.38
N PRO A 23 12.66 0.41 7.96
CA PRO A 23 13.85 0.70 7.15
C PRO A 23 13.50 1.31 5.80
N LEU A 24 12.43 0.86 5.14
CA LEU A 24 11.98 1.45 3.88
C LEU A 24 11.42 2.85 4.09
N LEU A 25 10.67 3.07 5.17
CA LEU A 25 10.18 4.40 5.53
C LEU A 25 11.34 5.38 5.79
N LEU A 26 12.39 4.92 6.46
CA LEU A 26 13.59 5.72 6.75
C LEU A 26 14.37 6.11 5.47
N LEU A 27 14.28 5.34 4.38
CA LEU A 27 14.85 5.76 3.09
C LEU A 27 14.18 7.04 2.57
N PHE A 28 12.90 7.25 2.89
CA PHE A 28 12.13 8.42 2.51
C PHE A 28 12.13 9.51 3.60
N ASP A 29 12.71 9.26 4.77
CA ASP A 29 12.95 10.23 5.85
C ASP A 29 14.14 11.16 5.56
N SER A 30 14.35 11.47 4.28
CA SER A 30 15.35 12.44 3.86
C SER A 30 14.84 13.86 4.18
N SER A 31 15.68 14.72 4.73
CA SER A 31 15.37 16.13 5.07
C SER A 31 15.02 17.03 3.88
N LYS A 32 14.85 16.47 2.67
CA LYS A 32 14.47 17.19 1.46
C LYS A 32 12.95 17.21 1.38
N PRO A 33 12.27 18.33 1.70
CA PRO A 33 10.84 18.42 1.49
C PRO A 33 10.51 18.44 -0.01
N LEU A 34 9.50 17.68 -0.42
CA LEU A 34 8.86 17.82 -1.73
C LEU A 34 7.70 18.79 -1.58
N PHE A 35 7.70 19.90 -2.31
CA PHE A 35 6.66 20.95 -2.22
C PHE A 35 6.43 21.51 -0.80
N GLY A 36 7.45 21.45 0.07
CA GLY A 36 7.33 21.86 1.48
C GLY A 36 6.81 20.78 2.43
N PHE A 37 6.48 19.58 1.91
CA PHE A 37 6.01 18.44 2.70
C PHE A 37 7.08 17.33 2.82
N PRO A 38 7.17 16.64 3.97
CA PRO A 38 8.02 15.46 4.10
C PRO A 38 7.61 14.35 3.13
N ILE A 39 8.60 13.78 2.43
CA ILE A 39 8.41 12.74 1.40
C ILE A 39 7.77 11.47 1.99
N ILE A 40 8.06 11.19 3.26
CA ILE A 40 7.50 10.05 3.98
C ILE A 40 5.97 10.05 4.00
N TYR A 41 5.32 11.22 4.09
CA TYR A 41 3.86 11.30 4.05
C TYR A 41 3.32 10.92 2.68
N ILE A 42 3.94 11.41 1.60
CA ILE A 42 3.54 11.07 0.22
C ILE A 42 3.63 9.56 0.02
N TYR A 43 4.68 8.93 0.54
CA TYR A 43 4.86 7.48 0.48
C TYR A 43 3.75 6.71 1.23
N ILE A 44 3.49 7.07 2.48
CA ILE A 44 2.46 6.42 3.32
C ILE A 44 1.08 6.57 2.67
N PHE A 45 0.71 7.79 2.24
CA PHE A 45 -0.57 8.04 1.59
C PHE A 45 -0.72 7.26 0.28
N SER A 46 0.35 7.15 -0.52
CA SER A 46 0.34 6.37 -1.75
C SER A 46 0.15 4.87 -1.49
N ALA A 47 0.89 4.30 -0.52
CA ALA A 47 0.74 2.91 -0.12
C ALA A 47 -0.67 2.61 0.41
N TRP A 48 -1.25 3.57 1.15
CA TRP A 48 -2.60 3.46 1.67
C TRP A 48 -3.66 3.51 0.57
N LEU A 49 -3.56 4.46 -0.36
CA LEU A 49 -4.42 4.53 -1.54
C LEU A 49 -4.31 3.27 -2.41
N PHE A 50 -3.11 2.73 -2.58
CA PHE A 50 -2.87 1.49 -3.31
C PHE A 50 -3.61 0.31 -2.66
N SER A 51 -3.59 0.22 -1.33
CA SER A 51 -4.34 -0.79 -0.58
C SER A 51 -5.83 -0.68 -0.81
N ILE A 52 -6.39 0.53 -0.69
CA ILE A 52 -7.83 0.80 -0.90
C ILE A 52 -8.22 0.48 -2.35
N ALA A 53 -7.45 0.95 -3.33
CA ALA A 53 -7.71 0.72 -4.74
C ALA A 53 -7.68 -0.76 -5.10
N THR A 54 -6.71 -1.52 -4.55
CA THR A 54 -6.61 -2.95 -4.82
C THR A 54 -7.75 -3.72 -4.15
N SER A 55 -8.11 -3.38 -2.91
CA SER A 55 -9.29 -3.93 -2.23
C SER A 55 -10.57 -3.66 -3.02
N TYR A 56 -10.76 -2.41 -3.48
CA TYR A 56 -11.89 -2.02 -4.32
C TYR A 56 -11.93 -2.80 -5.64
N LEU A 57 -10.80 -2.96 -6.33
CA LEU A 57 -10.71 -3.77 -7.56
C LEU A 57 -11.09 -5.24 -7.32
N ILE A 58 -10.67 -5.82 -6.20
CA ILE A 58 -10.98 -7.21 -5.84
C ILE A 58 -12.49 -7.35 -5.57
N ILE A 59 -13.08 -6.43 -4.81
CA ILE A 59 -14.52 -6.45 -4.51
C ILE A 59 -15.34 -6.25 -5.78
N LYS A 60 -15.03 -5.23 -6.60
CA LYS A 60 -15.75 -4.93 -7.84
C LYS A 60 -15.73 -6.11 -8.82
N ARG A 61 -14.62 -6.83 -8.90
CA ARG A 61 -14.46 -7.99 -9.79
C ARG A 61 -15.24 -9.24 -9.34
N TYR A 62 -15.75 -9.28 -8.12
CA TYR A 62 -16.43 -10.45 -7.54
C TYR A 62 -17.92 -10.24 -7.24
N TYR A 63 -18.40 -9.00 -7.25
CA TYR A 63 -19.81 -8.65 -7.03
C TYR A 63 -20.58 -8.34 -8.33
N GLU A 64 -19.98 -8.67 -9.48
CA GLU A 64 -20.65 -8.93 -10.77
C GLU A 64 -20.64 -10.44 -11.03
#